data_AF-A0A0D1WFY8-F1
#
_entry.id   AF-A0A0D1WFY8-F1
#
_cell.length_a   1.000
_cell.length_b   1.000
_cell.length_c   1.000
_cell.angle_alpha   90.00
_cell.angle_beta   90.00
_cell.angle_gamma   90.00
#
_symmetry.space_group_name_H-M   'P 1'
#
loop_
_entity.id
_entity.type
_entity.pdbx_description
1 polymer ?
#
loop_
_entity_poly.entity_id
_entity_poly.type
_entity_poly.pdbx_seq_one_letter_code
_entity_poly.pdbx_strand_id
1 'polypeptide(L)'
;MNRKQRRAQDTKSTPLKSAEDIPLAKPDFTRPTTKTLYEIAAERQAELSGAVGKRDTNSGVIKPENVVHLKIGKDGQIEPQSQSPNDTATSQSVDVIPETPWLDAILLATSLSAVHFTLEVLTVHQYAQDLHFPPIIRHTIFVAWPTLTAIIALFHGLLFPVSLTRKTPAQILLLRQIVYVAIANVAGCYLINVTNDKGYYAVMKNAPGIGTIWVWSVLELGLFGALAGVVGPGIYAWWNHYGIF
;
A
#
# COMPACT_ATOMS: atom_id res chain seq x y z
N MET A 1 51.66 -17.69 18.59
CA MET A 1 52.02 -17.97 17.19
C MET A 1 51.73 -16.72 16.35
N ASN A 2 52.74 -16.11 15.71
CA ASN A 2 52.65 -14.77 15.12
C ASN A 2 51.96 -14.80 13.73
N ARG A 3 51.09 -13.83 13.41
CA ARG A 3 50.26 -13.78 12.18
C ARG A 3 51.07 -13.91 10.88
N LYS A 4 52.33 -13.44 10.90
CA LYS A 4 53.27 -13.58 9.77
C LYS A 4 53.70 -15.03 9.53
N GLN A 5 53.86 -15.83 10.59
CA GLN A 5 54.26 -17.24 10.47
C GLN A 5 53.10 -18.10 9.92
N ARG A 6 51.85 -17.75 10.23
CA ARG A 6 50.66 -18.44 9.68
C ARG A 6 50.53 -18.22 8.16
N ARG A 7 50.76 -17.00 7.67
CA ARG A 7 50.79 -16.71 6.22
C ARG A 7 51.93 -17.41 5.48
N ALA A 8 53.10 -17.55 6.12
CA ALA A 8 54.25 -18.19 5.50
C ALA A 8 54.09 -19.72 5.36
N GLN A 9 53.27 -20.36 6.21
CA GLN A 9 53.00 -21.80 6.11
C GLN A 9 51.95 -22.12 5.04
N ASP A 10 50.93 -21.28 4.86
CA ASP A 10 49.91 -21.46 3.79
C ASP A 10 50.46 -21.23 2.37
N THR A 11 51.64 -20.65 2.22
CA THR A 11 52.24 -20.38 0.89
C THR A 11 53.09 -21.55 0.36
N LYS A 12 53.16 -22.69 1.08
CA LYS A 12 53.92 -23.89 0.66
C LYS A 12 53.09 -24.86 -0.20
N SER A 13 52.18 -24.38 -1.04
CA SER A 13 51.56 -25.21 -2.07
C SER A 13 52.45 -25.26 -3.31
N THR A 14 52.93 -26.46 -3.68
CA THR A 14 53.74 -26.71 -4.88
C THR A 14 53.00 -26.22 -6.14
N PRO A 15 53.64 -25.44 -7.04
CA PRO A 15 52.97 -24.97 -8.25
C PRO A 15 52.78 -26.11 -9.25
N LEU A 16 51.53 -26.40 -9.63
CA LEU A 16 51.15 -27.39 -10.63
C LEU A 16 51.62 -26.91 -12.02
N LYS A 17 52.46 -27.68 -12.70
CA LYS A 17 53.09 -27.28 -13.97
C LYS A 17 52.44 -27.88 -15.22
N SER A 18 51.60 -28.91 -15.09
CA SER A 18 50.89 -29.55 -16.22
C SER A 18 49.55 -30.13 -15.77
N ALA A 19 48.61 -30.30 -16.72
CA ALA A 19 47.23 -30.72 -16.46
C ALA A 19 47.09 -32.16 -15.92
N GLU A 20 48.08 -33.01 -16.13
CA GLU A 20 48.12 -34.41 -15.64
C GLU A 20 48.44 -34.51 -14.14
N ASP A 21 48.94 -33.42 -13.54
CA ASP A 21 49.33 -33.36 -12.12
C ASP A 21 48.14 -32.99 -11.19
N ILE A 22 46.94 -32.86 -11.76
CA ILE A 22 45.71 -32.57 -11.04
C ILE A 22 45.16 -33.88 -10.48
N PRO A 23 45.07 -34.08 -9.15
CA PRO A 23 44.50 -35.30 -8.59
C PRO A 23 43.02 -35.44 -8.98
N LEU A 24 42.66 -36.50 -9.72
CA LEU A 24 41.28 -36.81 -10.13
C LEU A 24 40.39 -37.35 -9.00
N ALA A 25 40.84 -37.31 -7.75
CA ALA A 25 40.04 -37.73 -6.60
C ALA A 25 38.94 -36.69 -6.35
N LYS A 26 37.67 -37.13 -6.36
CA LYS A 26 36.54 -36.25 -6.01
C LYS A 26 36.69 -35.81 -4.55
N PRO A 27 36.61 -34.50 -4.25
CA PRO A 27 36.66 -34.03 -2.87
C PRO A 27 35.49 -34.62 -2.09
N ASP A 28 35.76 -35.03 -0.85
CA ASP A 28 34.75 -35.61 0.02
C ASP A 28 33.78 -34.51 0.47
N PHE A 29 32.50 -34.62 0.06
CA PHE A 29 31.44 -33.65 0.36
C PHE A 29 30.62 -34.02 1.60
N THR A 30 30.93 -35.13 2.27
CA THR A 30 30.07 -35.67 3.33
C THR A 30 30.10 -34.85 4.61
N ARG A 31 31.13 -34.00 4.82
CA ARG A 31 31.24 -33.20 6.04
C ARG A 31 32.04 -31.90 5.82
N PRO A 32 31.53 -30.73 6.25
CA PRO A 32 32.31 -29.51 6.22
C PRO A 32 33.49 -29.61 7.18
N THR A 33 34.70 -29.40 6.67
CA THR A 33 35.96 -29.39 7.44
C THR A 33 36.13 -28.13 8.29
N THR A 34 35.33 -27.10 8.03
CA THR A 34 35.32 -25.83 8.78
C THR A 34 33.98 -25.60 9.45
N LYS A 35 34.00 -24.88 10.58
CA LYS A 35 32.78 -24.48 11.30
C LYS A 35 31.81 -23.82 10.34
N THR A 36 30.56 -24.24 10.38
CA THR A 36 29.53 -23.61 9.55
C THR A 36 29.26 -22.18 10.03
N LEU A 37 28.79 -21.31 9.13
CA LEU A 37 28.41 -19.94 9.52
C LEU A 37 27.37 -19.93 10.65
N TYR A 38 26.52 -20.96 10.69
CA TYR A 38 25.54 -21.16 11.75
C TYR A 38 26.20 -21.44 13.11
N GLU A 39 27.22 -22.30 13.15
CA GLU A 39 27.98 -22.58 14.37
C GLU A 39 28.80 -21.37 14.82
N ILE A 40 29.36 -20.60 13.87
CA ILE A 40 30.08 -19.34 14.18
C ILE A 40 29.11 -18.30 14.75
N ALA A 41 27.91 -18.18 14.19
CA ALA A 41 26.88 -17.30 14.71
C ALA A 41 26.44 -17.73 16.12
N ALA A 42 26.22 -19.03 16.34
CA ALA A 42 25.86 -19.58 17.64
C ALA A 42 26.96 -19.35 18.70
N GLU A 43 28.23 -19.54 18.33
CA GLU A 43 29.38 -19.27 19.21
C GLU A 43 29.47 -17.78 19.59
N ARG A 44 29.32 -16.86 18.62
CA ARG A 44 29.29 -15.41 18.89
C ARG A 44 28.09 -15.00 19.76
N GLN A 45 26.94 -15.64 19.55
CA GLN A 45 25.73 -15.35 20.31
C GLN A 45 25.81 -15.90 21.74
N ALA A 46 26.51 -17.03 21.94
CA ALA A 46 26.85 -17.56 23.25
C ALA A 46 27.90 -16.71 23.98
N GLU A 47 28.88 -16.17 23.26
CA GLU A 47 29.84 -15.19 23.81
C GLU A 47 29.13 -13.89 24.24
N LEU A 48 28.18 -13.41 23.43
CA LEU A 48 27.36 -12.23 23.74
C LEU A 48 26.44 -12.48 24.94
N SER A 49 25.78 -13.63 25.03
CA SER A 49 24.92 -13.98 26.16
C SER A 49 25.72 -14.24 27.44
N GLY A 50 26.90 -14.86 27.33
CA GLY A 50 27.85 -15.01 28.44
C GLY A 50 28.41 -13.67 28.94
N ALA A 51 28.63 -12.71 28.05
CA ALA A 51 28.99 -11.33 28.41
C ALA A 51 27.83 -10.52 29.01
N VAL A 52 26.58 -10.92 28.76
CA VAL A 52 25.39 -10.35 29.42
C VAL A 52 25.24 -10.86 30.85
N GLY A 53 25.71 -12.08 31.16
CA GLY A 53 25.65 -12.67 32.52
C GLY A 53 26.68 -12.14 33.53
N LYS A 54 27.63 -11.29 33.10
CA LYS A 54 28.70 -10.74 33.96
C LYS A 54 28.82 -9.21 33.87
N ARG A 55 27.73 -8.52 33.55
CA ARG A 55 27.59 -7.09 33.84
C ARG A 55 26.74 -6.96 35.09
N ASP A 56 27.30 -6.29 36.07
CA ASP A 56 26.70 -5.96 37.37
C ASP A 56 25.20 -5.69 37.27
N THR A 57 24.46 -6.41 38.10
CA THR A 57 23.02 -6.26 38.36
C THR A 57 22.70 -4.95 39.12
N ASN A 58 23.39 -3.85 38.81
CA ASN A 58 23.17 -2.55 39.47
C ASN A 58 23.51 -1.33 38.59
N SER A 59 23.07 -1.34 37.34
CA SER A 59 23.07 -0.12 36.53
C SER A 59 21.99 -0.18 35.46
N GLY A 60 20.92 0.59 35.70
CA GLY A 60 20.14 1.23 34.65
C GLY A 60 19.20 0.33 33.88
N VAL A 61 17.94 0.29 34.35
CA VAL A 61 16.76 0.29 33.49
C VAL A 61 17.08 1.10 32.22
N ILE A 62 17.09 0.46 31.06
CA ILE A 62 17.20 1.16 29.78
C ILE A 62 15.98 2.06 29.71
N LYS A 63 16.17 3.35 30.01
CA LYS A 63 15.10 4.33 29.91
C LYS A 63 14.81 4.53 28.42
N PRO A 64 13.54 4.41 27.99
CA PRO A 64 13.17 4.56 26.57
C PRO A 64 13.44 5.97 26.01
N GLU A 65 13.81 6.93 26.86
CA GLU A 65 14.22 8.29 26.46
C GLU A 65 15.56 8.34 25.68
N ASN A 66 16.37 7.29 25.73
CA ASN A 66 17.70 7.27 25.10
C ASN A 66 17.78 6.39 23.83
N VAL A 67 16.66 5.84 23.37
CA VAL A 67 16.61 5.06 22.11
C VAL A 67 16.43 6.05 20.95
N VAL A 68 17.55 6.48 20.37
CA VAL A 68 17.54 7.34 19.19
C VAL A 68 17.40 6.46 17.94
N HIS A 69 16.24 6.52 17.30
CA HIS A 69 16.08 5.93 15.98
C HIS A 69 16.86 6.77 14.96
N LEU A 70 17.71 6.11 14.18
CA LEU A 70 18.55 6.75 13.16
C LEU A 70 17.99 6.38 11.79
N LYS A 71 17.68 7.37 10.94
CA LYS A 71 17.37 7.13 9.53
C LYS A 71 18.58 7.47 8.68
N ILE A 72 18.97 6.54 7.80
CA ILE A 72 19.98 6.80 6.76
C ILE A 72 19.28 7.59 5.65
N GLY A 73 19.76 8.80 5.38
CA GLY A 73 19.34 9.60 4.24
C GLY A 73 19.79 8.97 2.91
N LYS A 74 19.14 9.36 1.79
CA LYS A 74 19.49 8.89 0.43
C LYS A 74 20.92 9.28 0.00
N ASP A 75 21.55 10.17 0.74
CA ASP A 75 22.91 10.67 0.63
C ASP A 75 23.91 9.96 1.56
N GLY A 76 23.47 8.95 2.32
CA GLY A 76 24.34 8.14 3.18
C GLY A 76 24.74 8.79 4.50
N GLN A 77 24.16 9.95 4.83
CA GLN A 77 24.39 10.62 6.12
C GLN A 77 23.35 10.20 7.17
N ILE A 78 23.77 10.17 8.43
CA ILE A 78 22.97 9.72 9.57
C ILE A 78 22.33 10.95 10.21
N GLU A 79 21.01 11.13 10.07
CA GLU A 79 20.28 12.17 10.79
C GLU A 79 19.56 11.61 12.03
N PRO A 80 19.68 12.25 13.21
CA PRO A 80 18.95 11.84 14.42
C PRO A 80 17.44 12.11 14.27
N GLN A 81 16.62 11.05 14.36
CA GLN A 81 15.16 11.19 14.37
C GLN A 81 14.68 11.48 15.80
N SER A 82 14.44 12.74 16.13
CA SER A 82 13.82 13.14 17.41
C SER A 82 12.38 12.64 17.47
N GLN A 83 12.12 11.53 18.16
CA GLN A 83 10.78 11.01 18.41
C GLN A 83 10.18 11.66 19.66
N SER A 84 9.01 12.28 19.50
CA SER A 84 8.14 12.70 20.61
C SER A 84 7.41 11.47 21.18
N PRO A 85 7.30 11.30 22.51
CA PRO A 85 6.99 10.01 23.12
C PRO A 85 5.49 9.76 23.26
N ASN A 86 4.75 9.53 22.15
CA ASN A 86 3.32 9.27 22.26
C ASN A 86 2.70 8.29 21.25
N ASP A 87 3.46 7.34 20.69
CA ASP A 87 2.88 6.27 19.87
C ASP A 87 3.02 4.91 20.56
N THR A 88 2.11 4.65 21.49
CA THR A 88 1.91 3.34 22.11
C THR A 88 1.15 2.43 21.15
N ALA A 89 1.74 1.25 20.94
CA ALA A 89 1.19 0.03 20.36
C ALA A 89 -0.31 0.01 20.03
N THR A 90 -0.63 -0.13 18.74
CA THR A 90 -1.79 -0.90 18.26
C THR A 90 -1.33 -1.74 17.08
N SER A 91 -1.47 -3.06 17.21
CA SER A 91 -1.25 -4.03 16.15
C SER A 91 -2.26 -3.81 15.02
N GLN A 92 -1.81 -3.71 13.77
CA GLN A 92 -2.40 -4.27 12.53
C GLN A 92 -1.87 -3.53 11.29
N SER A 93 -1.68 -4.30 10.22
CA SER A 93 -1.17 -3.95 8.88
C SER A 93 0.24 -3.38 8.80
N VAL A 94 1.06 -4.04 7.98
CA VAL A 94 2.26 -3.47 7.37
C VAL A 94 1.83 -2.15 6.72
N ASP A 95 2.18 -1.02 7.35
CA ASP A 95 2.09 0.31 6.74
C ASP A 95 3.07 0.33 5.56
N VAL A 96 2.61 -0.18 4.41
CA VAL A 96 3.18 0.15 3.12
C VAL A 96 2.89 1.63 2.93
N ILE A 97 3.80 2.47 3.41
CA ILE A 97 3.86 3.87 2.97
C ILE A 97 3.85 3.80 1.45
N PRO A 98 2.84 4.34 0.75
CA PRO A 98 2.83 4.29 -0.71
C PRO A 98 3.99 5.14 -1.19
N GLU A 99 5.10 4.49 -1.54
CA GLU A 99 6.31 5.11 -2.09
C GLU A 99 6.00 5.91 -3.39
N THR A 100 4.79 5.77 -3.94
CA THR A 100 4.31 6.41 -5.17
C THR A 100 2.78 6.67 -5.15
N PRO A 101 2.31 7.79 -4.56
CA PRO A 101 0.88 8.14 -4.56
C PRO A 101 0.23 8.20 -5.95
N TRP A 102 1.05 8.45 -6.98
CA TRP A 102 0.61 8.50 -8.37
C TRP A 102 0.33 7.10 -8.96
N LEU A 103 1.07 6.06 -8.57
CA LEU A 103 0.81 4.70 -9.03
C LEU A 103 -0.47 4.15 -8.43
N ASP A 104 -0.69 4.40 -7.14
CA ASP A 104 -1.92 4.01 -6.46
C ASP A 104 -3.14 4.67 -7.14
N ALA A 105 -3.04 5.97 -7.44
CA ALA A 105 -4.08 6.69 -8.17
C ALA A 105 -4.35 6.10 -9.57
N ILE A 106 -3.31 5.74 -10.33
CA ILE A 106 -3.48 5.12 -11.66
C ILE A 106 -4.08 3.73 -11.56
N LEU A 107 -3.65 2.91 -10.60
CA LEU A 107 -4.19 1.56 -10.41
C LEU A 107 -5.66 1.62 -10.00
N LEU A 108 -6.00 2.51 -9.07
CA LEU A 108 -7.38 2.76 -8.65
C LEU A 108 -8.23 3.28 -9.81
N ALA A 109 -7.75 4.30 -10.54
CA ALA A 109 -8.45 4.86 -11.69
C ALA A 109 -8.65 3.84 -12.81
N THR A 110 -7.69 2.94 -13.03
CA THR A 110 -7.79 1.88 -14.04
C THR A 110 -8.84 0.85 -13.63
N SER A 111 -8.87 0.43 -12.37
CA SER A 111 -9.89 -0.47 -11.84
C SER A 111 -11.30 0.15 -11.94
N LEU A 112 -11.45 1.41 -11.53
CA LEU A 112 -12.73 2.13 -11.64
C LEU A 112 -13.16 2.37 -13.09
N SER A 113 -12.22 2.64 -13.99
CA SER A 113 -12.49 2.78 -15.42
C SER A 113 -13.04 1.48 -16.01
N ALA A 114 -12.52 0.33 -15.56
CA ALA A 114 -13.08 -0.97 -15.94
C ALA A 114 -14.52 -1.12 -15.43
N VAL A 115 -14.81 -0.76 -14.18
CA VAL A 115 -16.19 -0.78 -13.64
C VAL A 115 -17.10 0.17 -14.42
N HIS A 116 -16.64 1.37 -14.75
CA HIS A 116 -17.38 2.33 -15.57
C HIS A 116 -17.74 1.76 -16.93
N PHE A 117 -16.76 1.17 -17.60
CA PHE A 117 -16.95 0.50 -18.89
C PHE A 117 -17.97 -0.64 -18.78
N THR A 118 -17.85 -1.49 -17.77
CA THR A 118 -18.81 -2.59 -17.58
C THR A 118 -20.23 -2.08 -17.33
N LEU A 119 -20.38 -0.98 -16.58
CA LEU A 119 -21.68 -0.38 -16.32
C LEU A 119 -22.25 0.26 -17.60
N GLU A 120 -21.45 0.92 -18.43
CA GLU A 120 -21.87 1.42 -19.75
C GLU A 120 -22.32 0.27 -20.67
N VAL A 121 -21.57 -0.84 -20.70
CA VAL A 121 -21.96 -2.02 -21.52
C VAL A 121 -23.26 -2.63 -21.01
N LEU A 122 -23.41 -2.79 -19.69
CA LEU A 122 -24.61 -3.35 -19.08
C LEU A 122 -25.83 -2.47 -19.31
N THR A 123 -25.73 -1.14 -19.17
CA THR A 123 -26.87 -0.26 -19.42
C THR A 123 -27.28 -0.32 -20.88
N VAL A 124 -26.37 -0.22 -21.85
CA VAL A 124 -26.73 -0.31 -23.27
C VAL A 124 -27.36 -1.67 -23.59
N HIS A 125 -26.88 -2.74 -22.97
CA HIS A 125 -27.44 -4.09 -23.16
C HIS A 125 -28.82 -4.26 -22.52
N GLN A 126 -29.05 -3.70 -21.32
CA GLN A 126 -30.32 -3.81 -20.60
C GLN A 126 -31.50 -3.16 -21.33
N TYR A 127 -31.22 -2.20 -22.20
CA TYR A 127 -32.25 -1.46 -22.92
C TYR A 127 -32.28 -1.74 -24.42
N ALA A 128 -31.67 -2.86 -24.83
CA ALA A 128 -31.76 -3.40 -26.19
C ALA A 128 -31.38 -2.39 -27.29
N GLN A 129 -30.35 -1.56 -27.05
CA GLN A 129 -29.78 -0.70 -28.08
C GLN A 129 -28.63 -1.36 -28.82
N ASP A 130 -28.44 -0.99 -30.09
CA ASP A 130 -27.33 -1.46 -30.91
C ASP A 130 -25.99 -1.09 -30.26
N LEU A 131 -25.21 -2.12 -29.94
CA LEU A 131 -24.00 -2.00 -29.13
C LEU A 131 -22.83 -1.51 -29.98
N HIS A 132 -22.70 -0.19 -30.08
CA HIS A 132 -21.55 0.44 -30.74
C HIS A 132 -20.37 0.54 -29.77
N PHE A 133 -19.53 -0.49 -29.72
CA PHE A 133 -18.32 -0.51 -28.89
C PHE A 133 -17.30 0.61 -29.19
N PRO A 134 -17.01 1.00 -30.45
CA PRO A 134 -15.98 2.00 -30.74
C PRO A 134 -16.19 3.36 -30.03
N PRO A 135 -17.40 3.97 -30.03
CA PRO A 135 -17.63 5.20 -29.29
C PRO A 135 -17.56 5.01 -27.78
N ILE A 136 -18.03 3.87 -27.24
CA ILE A 136 -17.98 3.56 -25.80
C ILE A 136 -16.52 3.47 -25.33
N ILE A 137 -15.69 2.66 -25.99
CA ILE A 137 -14.28 2.50 -25.66
C ILE A 137 -13.54 3.84 -25.76
N ARG A 138 -13.82 4.64 -26.79
CA ARG A 138 -13.23 5.97 -26.94
C ARG A 138 -13.64 6.89 -25.80
N HIS A 139 -14.91 6.87 -25.40
CA HIS A 139 -15.38 7.65 -24.27
C HIS A 139 -14.72 7.22 -22.95
N THR A 140 -14.65 5.91 -22.68
CA THR A 140 -14.02 5.40 -21.46
C THR A 140 -12.54 5.78 -21.39
N ILE A 141 -11.77 5.56 -22.47
CA ILE A 141 -10.32 5.80 -22.47
C ILE A 141 -9.99 7.29 -22.43
N PHE A 142 -10.69 8.11 -23.22
CA PHE A 142 -10.32 9.52 -23.39
C PHE A 142 -11.07 10.49 -22.46
N VAL A 143 -12.20 10.06 -21.86
CA VAL A 143 -12.98 10.90 -20.95
C VAL A 143 -13.01 10.31 -19.56
N ALA A 144 -13.49 9.08 -19.38
CA ALA A 144 -13.68 8.51 -18.03
C ALA A 144 -12.36 8.28 -17.29
N TRP A 145 -11.38 7.62 -17.92
CA TRP A 145 -10.08 7.34 -17.30
C TRP A 145 -9.31 8.60 -16.85
N PRO A 146 -9.12 9.64 -17.69
CA PRO A 146 -8.41 10.84 -17.26
C PRO A 146 -9.21 11.67 -16.25
N THR A 147 -10.55 11.70 -16.34
CA THR A 147 -11.37 12.41 -15.35
C THR A 147 -11.31 11.73 -13.99
N LEU A 148 -11.43 10.40 -13.92
CA LEU A 148 -11.29 9.65 -12.68
C LEU A 148 -9.87 9.76 -12.10
N THR A 149 -8.85 9.67 -12.95
CA THR A 149 -7.44 9.86 -12.52
C THR A 149 -7.25 11.26 -11.95
N ALA A 150 -7.79 12.29 -12.61
CA ALA A 150 -7.72 13.66 -12.14
C ALA A 150 -8.47 13.84 -10.80
N ILE A 151 -9.68 13.28 -10.66
CA ILE A 151 -10.46 13.35 -9.41
C ILE A 151 -9.71 12.67 -8.26
N ILE A 152 -9.20 11.45 -8.48
CA ILE A 152 -8.46 10.70 -7.46
C ILE A 152 -7.18 11.46 -7.09
N ALA A 153 -6.40 11.89 -8.08
CA ALA A 153 -5.17 12.65 -7.85
C ALA A 153 -5.43 14.00 -7.19
N LEU A 154 -6.56 14.65 -7.47
CA LEU A 154 -6.96 15.91 -6.84
C LEU A 154 -7.27 15.68 -5.35
N PHE A 155 -8.04 14.65 -5.03
CA PHE A 155 -8.39 14.29 -3.65
C PHE A 155 -7.21 13.74 -2.84
N HIS A 156 -6.32 12.98 -3.48
CA HIS A 156 -5.14 12.39 -2.83
C HIS A 156 -3.93 13.34 -2.78
N GLY A 157 -3.76 14.21 -3.79
CA GLY A 157 -2.54 14.98 -4.00
C GLY A 157 -2.70 16.50 -3.89
N LEU A 158 -3.84 17.09 -4.29
CA LEU A 158 -3.99 18.55 -4.39
C LEU A 158 -4.82 19.19 -3.26
N LEU A 159 -5.87 18.51 -2.76
CA LEU A 159 -6.67 19.07 -1.65
C LEU A 159 -5.95 18.99 -0.29
N PHE A 160 -5.04 18.04 -0.10
CA PHE A 160 -4.35 17.83 1.18
C PHE A 160 -2.85 17.63 0.95
N PRO A 161 -2.07 18.70 0.73
CA PRO A 161 -0.64 18.56 0.61
C PRO A 161 -0.09 17.90 1.88
N VAL A 162 0.80 16.93 1.73
CA VAL A 162 1.44 16.17 2.82
C VAL A 162 2.03 17.09 3.92
N SER A 163 2.32 18.35 3.57
CA SER A 163 2.77 19.39 4.49
C SER A 163 1.70 19.88 5.48
N LEU A 164 0.41 19.90 5.10
CA LEU A 164 -0.71 20.35 5.95
C LEU A 164 -1.14 19.25 6.93
N THR A 165 -1.15 17.99 6.48
CA THR A 165 -1.48 16.82 7.30
C THR A 165 -0.55 16.65 8.49
N ARG A 166 0.66 17.20 8.41
CA ARG A 166 1.69 17.13 9.47
C ARG A 166 1.39 18.03 10.68
N LYS A 167 0.53 19.06 10.55
CA LYS A 167 0.20 19.99 11.64
C LYS A 167 -1.12 19.70 12.34
N THR A 168 -2.14 19.21 11.62
CA THR A 168 -3.47 18.90 12.18
C THR A 168 -4.09 17.66 11.52
N PRO A 169 -3.54 16.45 11.76
CA PRO A 169 -3.93 15.24 11.03
C PRO A 169 -5.41 14.87 11.26
N ALA A 170 -5.89 14.95 12.49
CA ALA A 170 -7.24 14.46 12.84
C ALA A 170 -8.38 15.27 12.20
N GLN A 171 -8.28 16.60 12.18
CA GLN A 171 -9.33 17.47 11.62
C GLN A 171 -9.42 17.35 10.10
N ILE A 172 -8.28 17.24 9.43
CA ILE A 172 -8.20 17.06 7.98
C ILE A 172 -8.80 15.71 7.57
N LEU A 173 -8.45 14.65 8.29
CA LEU A 173 -9.02 13.31 8.06
C LEU A 173 -10.53 13.29 8.31
N LEU A 174 -11.01 13.95 9.37
CA LEU A 174 -12.44 14.01 9.66
C LEU A 174 -13.21 14.81 8.59
N LEU A 175 -12.66 15.94 8.13
CA LEU A 175 -13.26 16.74 7.05
C LEU A 175 -13.31 15.95 5.74
N ARG A 176 -12.24 15.23 5.38
CA ARG A 176 -12.19 14.35 4.22
C ARG A 176 -13.30 13.30 4.26
N GLN A 177 -13.46 12.66 5.40
CA GLN A 177 -14.49 11.63 5.59
C GLN A 177 -15.89 12.22 5.46
N ILE A 178 -16.15 13.42 6.02
CA ILE A 178 -17.43 14.12 5.85
C ILE A 178 -17.70 14.43 4.38
N VAL A 179 -16.70 14.92 3.65
CA VAL A 179 -16.84 15.23 2.22
C VAL A 179 -17.17 13.97 1.42
N TYR A 180 -16.50 12.85 1.66
CA TYR A 180 -16.82 11.60 0.97
C TYR A 180 -18.20 11.05 1.36
N VAL A 181 -18.61 11.15 2.62
CA VAL A 181 -19.98 10.77 3.04
C VAL A 181 -21.00 11.64 2.31
N ALA A 182 -20.77 12.95 2.20
CA ALA A 182 -21.66 13.86 1.50
C ALA A 182 -21.75 13.53 0.00
N ILE A 183 -20.61 13.33 -0.67
CA ILE A 183 -20.57 12.93 -2.09
C ILE A 183 -21.27 11.59 -2.28
N ALA A 184 -21.02 10.60 -1.42
CA ALA A 184 -21.65 9.29 -1.51
C ALA A 184 -23.18 9.37 -1.40
N ASN A 185 -23.69 10.11 -0.42
CA ASN A 185 -25.13 10.26 -0.22
C ASN A 185 -25.79 11.04 -1.38
N VAL A 186 -25.18 12.14 -1.83
CA VAL A 186 -25.71 12.93 -2.96
C VAL A 186 -25.69 12.12 -4.25
N ALA A 187 -24.58 11.46 -4.56
CA ALA A 187 -24.45 10.63 -5.75
C ALA A 187 -25.41 9.44 -5.73
N GLY A 188 -25.57 8.76 -4.59
CA GLY A 188 -26.49 7.63 -4.47
C GLY A 188 -27.97 8.04 -4.56
N CYS A 189 -28.37 9.14 -3.89
CA CYS A 189 -29.74 9.66 -4.04
C CYS A 189 -30.01 10.12 -5.48
N TYR A 190 -29.04 10.79 -6.11
CA TYR A 190 -29.16 11.21 -7.50
C TYR A 190 -29.22 10.02 -8.47
N LEU A 191 -28.47 8.94 -8.21
CA LEU A 191 -28.53 7.72 -9.00
C LEU A 191 -29.94 7.12 -8.96
N ILE A 192 -30.54 7.00 -7.77
CA ILE A 192 -31.91 6.49 -7.59
C ILE A 192 -32.93 7.37 -8.33
N ASN A 193 -32.80 8.70 -8.21
CA ASN A 193 -33.65 9.62 -8.93
C ASN A 193 -33.52 9.44 -10.46
N VAL A 194 -32.30 9.34 -10.97
CA VAL A 194 -32.04 9.16 -12.40
C VAL A 194 -32.64 7.84 -12.89
N THR A 195 -32.47 6.74 -12.15
CA THR A 195 -32.94 5.41 -12.59
C THR A 195 -34.46 5.27 -12.53
N ASN A 196 -35.14 5.99 -11.65
CA ASN A 196 -36.58 5.85 -11.45
C ASN A 196 -37.42 6.93 -12.15
N ASP A 197 -36.97 8.19 -12.14
CA ASP A 197 -37.78 9.32 -12.61
C ASP A 197 -37.41 9.77 -14.03
N LYS A 198 -36.21 9.44 -14.53
CA LYS A 198 -35.76 9.90 -15.84
C LYS A 198 -35.97 8.84 -16.91
N GLY A 199 -36.23 9.32 -18.13
CA GLY A 199 -36.37 8.46 -19.29
C GLY A 199 -35.09 7.69 -19.62
N TYR A 200 -35.25 6.57 -20.32
CA TYR A 200 -34.19 5.63 -20.66
C TYR A 200 -32.84 6.28 -21.08
N TYR A 201 -32.88 7.23 -22.02
CA TYR A 201 -31.65 7.86 -22.54
C TYR A 201 -30.84 8.60 -21.46
N ALA A 202 -31.52 9.15 -20.47
CA ALA A 202 -30.87 9.81 -19.34
C ALA A 202 -30.24 8.80 -18.39
N VAL A 203 -30.86 7.63 -18.20
CA VAL A 203 -30.28 6.54 -17.39
C VAL A 203 -29.01 6.03 -18.05
N MET A 204 -29.08 5.71 -19.34
CA MET A 204 -27.93 5.17 -20.08
C MET A 204 -26.69 6.07 -20.01
N LYS A 205 -26.87 7.39 -20.18
CA LYS A 205 -25.75 8.34 -20.19
C LYS A 205 -25.20 8.68 -18.82
N ASN A 206 -26.06 8.72 -17.79
CA ASN A 206 -25.68 9.29 -16.51
C ASN A 206 -25.38 8.21 -15.46
N ALA A 207 -26.12 7.10 -15.46
CA ALA A 207 -26.02 6.08 -14.41
C ALA A 207 -24.63 5.43 -14.29
N PRO A 208 -23.92 5.08 -15.39
CA PRO A 208 -22.57 4.52 -15.28
C PRO A 208 -21.58 5.48 -14.59
N GLY A 209 -21.58 6.75 -14.98
CA GLY A 209 -20.71 7.77 -14.37
C GLY A 209 -21.01 8.00 -12.89
N ILE A 210 -22.28 8.27 -12.57
CA ILE A 210 -22.72 8.53 -11.18
C ILE A 210 -22.48 7.31 -10.30
N GLY A 211 -22.78 6.11 -10.81
CA GLY A 211 -22.55 4.85 -10.11
C GLY A 211 -21.07 4.64 -9.77
N THR A 212 -20.16 4.92 -10.71
CA THR A 212 -18.71 4.82 -10.41
C THR A 212 -18.23 5.83 -9.39
N ILE A 213 -18.71 7.08 -9.44
CA ILE A 213 -18.36 8.10 -8.44
C ILE A 213 -18.91 7.71 -7.07
N TRP A 214 -20.11 7.14 -7.01
CA TRP A 214 -20.72 6.66 -5.77
C TRP A 214 -19.91 5.51 -5.17
N VAL A 215 -19.61 4.47 -5.96
CA VAL A 215 -18.79 3.32 -5.52
C VAL A 215 -17.41 3.79 -5.07
N TRP A 216 -16.78 4.67 -5.84
CA TRP A 216 -15.50 5.28 -5.45
C TRP A 216 -15.56 5.94 -4.08
N SER A 217 -16.58 6.79 -3.87
CA SER A 217 -16.77 7.49 -2.60
C SER A 217 -16.98 6.53 -1.43
N VAL A 218 -17.69 5.41 -1.67
CA VAL A 218 -17.94 4.36 -0.66
C VAL A 218 -16.68 3.55 -0.36
N LEU A 219 -15.86 3.22 -1.37
CA LEU A 219 -14.61 2.47 -1.17
C LEU A 219 -13.58 3.25 -0.36
N GLU A 220 -13.57 4.56 -0.55
CA GLU A 220 -12.68 5.48 0.14
C GLU A 220 -13.11 5.72 1.60
N LEU A 221 -14.38 5.41 1.91
CA LEU A 221 -14.90 5.39 3.26
C LEU A 221 -14.58 4.03 3.91
N GLY A 222 -14.01 4.05 5.12
CA GLY A 222 -13.87 2.82 5.92
C GLY A 222 -15.24 2.17 6.21
N LEU A 223 -15.26 0.95 6.75
CA LEU A 223 -16.48 0.14 6.94
C LEU A 223 -17.69 0.93 7.50
N PHE A 224 -17.49 1.70 8.56
CA PHE A 224 -18.55 2.51 9.17
C PHE A 224 -18.98 3.69 8.30
N GLY A 225 -18.04 4.30 7.56
CA GLY A 225 -18.35 5.37 6.61
C GLY A 225 -19.11 4.85 5.39
N ALA A 226 -18.79 3.64 4.92
CA ALA A 226 -19.51 2.98 3.84
C ALA A 226 -20.98 2.74 4.21
N LEU A 227 -21.24 2.26 5.44
CA LEU A 227 -22.60 2.15 5.97
C LEU A 227 -23.30 3.52 5.96
N ALA A 228 -22.65 4.57 6.47
CA ALA A 228 -23.20 5.93 6.45
C ALA A 228 -23.43 6.49 5.02
N GLY A 229 -22.64 6.07 4.04
CA GLY A 229 -22.76 6.46 2.63
C GLY A 229 -23.96 5.85 1.91
N VAL A 230 -24.47 4.72 2.40
CA VAL A 230 -25.62 4.00 1.81
C VAL A 230 -26.94 4.33 2.51
N VAL A 231 -26.89 4.84 3.75
CA VAL A 231 -28.08 5.20 4.53
C VAL A 231 -28.96 6.23 3.82
N GLY A 232 -28.39 7.33 3.30
CA GLY A 232 -29.19 8.35 2.61
C GLY A 232 -29.90 7.84 1.37
N PRO A 233 -29.21 7.16 0.43
CA PRO A 233 -29.86 6.51 -0.70
C PRO A 233 -30.96 5.53 -0.28
N GLY A 234 -30.73 4.73 0.77
CA GLY A 234 -31.74 3.82 1.31
C GLY A 234 -32.98 4.53 1.87
N ILE A 235 -32.79 5.60 2.63
CA ILE A 235 -33.88 6.44 3.14
C ILE A 235 -34.64 7.11 1.98
N TYR A 236 -33.91 7.62 0.98
CA TYR A 236 -34.50 8.26 -0.19
C TYR A 236 -35.34 7.27 -1.02
N ALA A 237 -34.86 6.03 -1.19
CA ALA A 237 -35.62 4.98 -1.84
C ALA A 237 -36.91 4.66 -1.09
N TRP A 238 -36.82 4.56 0.24
CA TRP A 238 -37.98 4.27 1.09
C TRP A 238 -39.01 5.41 1.07
N TRP A 239 -38.58 6.67 1.16
CA TRP A 239 -39.48 7.82 1.16
C TRP A 239 -40.26 7.92 -0.16
N ASN A 240 -39.60 7.73 -1.29
CA ASN A 240 -40.27 7.82 -2.60
C ASN A 240 -41.06 6.55 -2.98
N HIS A 241 -41.19 5.58 -2.08
CA HIS A 241 -41.89 4.32 -2.30
C HIS A 241 -41.42 3.57 -3.56
N TYR A 242 -40.14 3.70 -3.92
CA TYR A 242 -39.55 2.89 -4.97
C TYR A 242 -39.49 1.45 -4.44
N GLY A 243 -40.41 0.61 -4.91
CA GLY A 243 -40.67 -0.71 -4.36
C GLY A 243 -39.44 -1.62 -4.39
N ILE A 244 -39.21 -2.33 -3.28
CA ILE A 244 -38.34 -3.51 -3.19
C ILE A 244 -39.22 -4.74 -3.48
N PHE A 245 -39.75 -4.84 -4.70
CA PHE A 245 -40.60 -5.95 -5.12
C PHE A 245 -40.22 -6.40 -6.53
#